data_AF-A0A920N3H1-F1
#
_entry.id   AF-A0A920N3H1-F1
#
_cell.length_a   1.000
_cell.length_b   1.000
_cell.length_c   1.000
_cell.angle_alpha   90.00
_cell.angle_beta   90.00
_cell.angle_gamma   90.00
#
_symmetry.space_group_name_H-M   'P 1'
#
loop_
_entity.id
_entity.type
_entity.pdbx_description
1 polymer ?
#
loop_
_entity_poly.entity_id
_entity_poly.type
_entity_poly.pdbx_seq_one_letter_code
_entity_poly.pdbx_strand_id
1 'polypeptide(L)'
;MSSSRHAILLAVACGLISGPSLPAQEAETPSVTAPATDPLVAQVNRAIDVSSRRFLTIEHHSPWQIFHGVLALRREFRINRPGGKPGDRVRALDWMTRGASYRNTPLFRQTAHGGQAQPYTQPYEFEGHPNQFLAILTMSRLPGEHRFAIAGSADKSSVSINDLVKHAQATVNDREEITWTLWALSHYLPPETQWLNASNEPWSIERLLKIQTSEDTDSASCGGTHGLYAMTYARNIYRQTHKGRVRGAWLEADQKIRRHVEEAKIYQNADGTFSASYFLGPHQSHEFQERIETSGHTLEWLIQAATDDQLKSPWLRRGIAAVAGDLVQHSDKTVQCGPLYHALHGLVLFRERTRSGTRATAVSLNPPRPDDTPQSDGK
;
A
#
# COMPACT_ATOMS: atom_id res chain seq x y z
N MET A 1 15.62 24.86 75.50
CA MET A 1 16.98 24.67 76.08
C MET A 1 16.89 23.46 76.99
N SER A 2 17.07 22.23 76.48
CA SER A 2 18.33 21.55 76.10
C SER A 2 19.08 21.06 77.36
N SER A 3 19.48 19.79 77.53
CA SER A 3 19.92 18.84 76.50
C SER A 3 19.65 17.36 76.87
N SER A 4 19.01 16.69 75.90
CA SER A 4 18.87 15.28 75.48
C SER A 4 18.87 14.06 76.43
N ARG A 5 17.93 13.16 76.10
CA ARG A 5 17.38 11.99 76.81
C ARG A 5 17.95 10.65 76.26
N HIS A 6 18.17 9.63 77.12
CA HIS A 6 17.42 8.33 77.30
C HIS A 6 17.41 7.38 76.07
N ALA A 7 17.36 6.04 76.11
CA ALA A 7 17.10 4.94 77.07
C ALA A 7 17.67 3.62 76.42
N ILE A 8 18.27 2.64 77.11
CA ILE A 8 17.73 1.52 77.95
C ILE A 8 16.89 0.44 77.20
N LEU A 9 17.41 -0.81 77.16
CA LEU A 9 16.88 -2.06 77.79
C LEU A 9 16.84 -3.35 76.91
N LEU A 10 17.39 -4.41 77.54
CA LEU A 10 17.03 -5.85 77.55
C LEU A 10 16.98 -6.71 76.27
N ALA A 11 17.78 -7.80 76.28
CA ALA A 11 17.48 -9.03 75.55
C ALA A 11 17.63 -10.23 76.50
N VAL A 12 16.54 -11.01 76.63
CA VAL A 12 16.45 -12.26 77.39
C VAL A 12 16.58 -13.44 76.42
N ALA A 13 17.33 -14.46 76.85
CA ALA A 13 17.56 -15.70 76.11
C ALA A 13 16.41 -16.72 76.31
N CYS A 14 16.13 -17.52 75.29
CA CYS A 14 15.65 -18.90 75.44
C CYS A 14 15.81 -19.67 74.12
N GLY A 15 16.27 -20.92 74.19
CA GLY A 15 16.65 -21.72 73.03
C GLY A 15 15.62 -22.76 72.56
N LEU A 16 16.13 -23.59 71.63
CA LEU A 16 15.76 -24.97 71.31
C LEU A 16 14.74 -25.29 70.19
N ILE A 17 15.13 -26.37 69.49
CA ILE A 17 14.40 -27.36 68.67
C ILE A 17 14.42 -27.17 67.15
N SER A 18 15.21 -28.03 66.50
CA SER A 18 15.16 -28.35 65.08
C SER A 18 14.01 -29.31 64.79
N GLY A 19 13.04 -28.89 63.96
CA GLY A 19 12.00 -29.74 63.37
C GLY A 19 12.42 -30.34 62.02
N PRO A 20 11.68 -31.35 61.50
CA PRO A 20 12.03 -32.04 60.28
C PRO A 20 11.76 -31.18 59.03
N SER A 21 12.66 -31.27 58.05
CA SER A 21 12.60 -30.55 56.78
C SER A 21 11.41 -31.03 55.93
N LEU A 22 10.49 -30.13 55.61
CA LEU A 22 9.51 -30.32 54.53
C LEU A 22 10.24 -30.29 53.17
N PRO A 23 9.82 -31.09 52.17
CA PRO A 23 10.39 -31.00 50.84
C PRO A 23 10.06 -29.64 50.23
N ALA A 24 11.07 -28.98 49.66
CA ALA A 24 10.93 -27.72 48.97
C ALA A 24 9.98 -27.91 47.78
N GLN A 25 8.80 -27.30 47.88
CA GLN A 25 7.87 -27.16 46.77
C GLN A 25 8.49 -26.14 45.81
N GLU A 26 9.04 -26.65 44.71
CA GLU A 26 9.59 -25.84 43.63
C GLU A 26 8.45 -24.96 43.10
N ALA A 27 8.53 -23.66 43.39
CA ALA A 27 7.55 -22.70 42.91
C ALA A 27 7.66 -22.66 41.39
N GLU A 28 6.68 -23.24 40.70
CA GLU A 28 6.50 -23.04 39.26
C GLU A 28 6.43 -21.54 39.00
N THR A 29 7.49 -21.02 38.38
CA THR A 29 7.47 -19.71 37.77
C THR A 29 6.33 -19.70 36.75
N PRO A 30 5.40 -18.73 36.81
CA PRO A 30 4.35 -18.66 35.81
C PRO A 30 5.01 -18.55 34.45
N SER A 31 4.82 -19.56 33.61
CA SER A 31 5.25 -19.48 32.22
C SER A 31 4.61 -18.22 31.66
N VAL A 32 5.43 -17.25 31.23
CA VAL A 32 4.95 -16.11 30.47
C VAL A 32 4.37 -16.71 29.19
N THR A 33 3.06 -16.94 29.19
CA THR A 33 2.31 -17.35 28.01
C THR A 33 2.58 -16.26 26.99
N ALA A 34 3.26 -16.61 25.90
CA ALA A 34 3.37 -15.73 24.76
C ALA A 34 1.97 -15.20 24.44
N PRO A 35 1.77 -13.87 24.27
CA PRO A 35 0.45 -13.32 24.08
C PRO A 35 -0.27 -14.07 22.97
N ALA A 36 -1.49 -14.55 23.27
CA ALA A 36 -2.31 -15.27 22.32
C ALA A 36 -2.38 -14.47 21.01
N THR A 37 -1.84 -15.04 19.94
CA THR A 37 -1.78 -14.35 18.65
C THR A 37 -3.22 -14.15 18.17
N ASP A 38 -3.61 -12.90 17.89
CA ASP A 38 -4.94 -12.56 17.36
C ASP A 38 -5.31 -13.54 16.23
N PRO A 39 -6.39 -14.35 16.35
CA PRO A 39 -6.77 -15.33 15.35
C PRO A 39 -6.94 -14.75 13.94
N LEU A 40 -7.40 -13.51 13.84
CA LEU A 40 -7.50 -12.82 12.55
C LEU A 40 -6.12 -12.57 11.94
N VAL A 41 -5.15 -12.16 12.75
CA VAL A 41 -3.77 -11.95 12.28
C VAL A 41 -3.16 -13.27 11.78
N ALA A 42 -3.44 -14.39 12.44
CA ALA A 42 -3.02 -15.70 11.97
C ALA A 42 -3.66 -16.08 10.62
N GLN A 43 -4.97 -15.82 10.45
CA GLN A 43 -5.69 -16.05 9.20
C GLN A 43 -5.14 -15.18 8.06
N VAL A 44 -4.91 -13.89 8.31
CA VAL A 44 -4.32 -12.94 7.37
C VAL A 44 -2.93 -13.40 6.92
N ASN A 45 -2.07 -13.81 7.86
CA ASN A 45 -0.74 -14.29 7.52
C ASN A 45 -0.79 -15.55 6.65
N ARG A 46 -1.74 -16.46 6.92
CA ARG A 46 -1.96 -17.65 6.08
C ARG A 46 -2.41 -17.26 4.67
N ALA A 47 -3.38 -16.35 4.56
CA ALA A 47 -3.88 -15.86 3.27
C ALA A 47 -2.76 -15.22 2.44
N ILE A 48 -1.92 -14.41 3.07
CA ILE A 48 -0.75 -13.81 2.42
C ILE A 48 0.23 -14.88 1.95
N ASP A 49 0.56 -15.85 2.79
CA ASP A 49 1.51 -16.91 2.46
C ASP A 49 1.06 -17.78 1.29
N VAL A 50 -0.19 -18.28 1.31
CA VAL A 50 -0.70 -19.10 0.20
C VAL A 50 -0.81 -18.32 -1.10
N SER A 51 -1.25 -17.06 -1.03
CA SER A 51 -1.42 -16.22 -2.22
C SER A 51 -0.07 -15.81 -2.82
N SER A 52 0.95 -15.60 -1.98
CA SER A 52 2.32 -15.26 -2.43
C SER A 52 3.01 -16.41 -3.20
N ARG A 53 2.46 -17.63 -3.14
CA ARG A 53 2.97 -18.80 -3.86
C ARG A 53 2.34 -18.97 -5.25
N ARG A 54 1.46 -18.04 -5.65
CA ARG A 54 0.86 -17.98 -7.00
C ARG A 54 1.80 -17.24 -7.95
N PHE A 55 2.94 -17.85 -8.22
CA PHE A 55 4.02 -17.22 -8.98
C PHE A 55 3.61 -16.92 -10.42
N LEU A 56 3.87 -15.69 -10.86
CA LEU A 56 3.82 -15.33 -12.26
C LEU A 56 5.14 -15.70 -12.94
N THR A 57 5.09 -15.90 -14.25
CA THR A 57 6.24 -16.27 -15.08
C THR A 57 6.49 -15.17 -16.11
N ILE A 58 7.74 -14.72 -16.20
CA ILE A 58 8.20 -13.76 -17.23
C ILE A 58 7.85 -14.31 -18.63
N GLU A 59 7.55 -13.42 -19.59
CA GLU A 59 7.09 -13.72 -20.96
C GLU A 59 5.70 -14.37 -21.08
N HIS A 60 5.27 -15.16 -20.10
CA HIS A 60 3.90 -15.70 -20.06
C HIS A 60 2.91 -14.71 -19.46
N HIS A 61 3.35 -13.92 -18.48
CA HIS A 61 2.54 -12.89 -17.85
C HIS A 61 3.04 -11.51 -18.25
N SER A 62 2.10 -10.62 -18.50
CA SER A 62 2.39 -9.27 -18.96
C SER A 62 3.00 -8.41 -17.85
N PRO A 63 3.70 -7.34 -18.21
CA PRO A 63 4.10 -6.28 -17.29
C PRO A 63 2.96 -5.83 -16.38
N TRP A 64 1.76 -5.59 -16.95
CA TRP A 64 0.58 -5.21 -16.17
C TRP A 64 0.30 -6.21 -15.04
N GLN A 65 0.31 -7.51 -15.31
CA GLN A 65 0.09 -8.56 -14.30
C GLN A 65 1.21 -8.59 -13.25
N ILE A 66 2.47 -8.44 -13.68
CA ILE A 66 3.63 -8.47 -12.78
C ILE A 66 3.64 -7.24 -11.85
N PHE A 67 3.27 -6.06 -12.35
CA PHE A 67 3.14 -4.85 -11.53
C PHE A 67 2.07 -5.00 -10.44
N HIS A 68 0.95 -5.68 -10.71
CA HIS A 68 -0.03 -5.99 -9.65
C HIS A 68 0.58 -6.87 -8.55
N GLY A 69 1.44 -7.82 -8.88
CA GLY A 69 2.19 -8.55 -7.86
C GLY A 69 3.14 -7.67 -7.05
N VAL A 70 3.79 -6.70 -7.71
CA VAL A 70 4.63 -5.69 -7.03
C VAL A 70 3.81 -4.78 -6.11
N LEU A 71 2.59 -4.42 -6.48
CA LEU A 71 1.68 -3.63 -5.63
C LEU A 71 1.53 -4.28 -4.24
N ALA A 72 1.20 -5.57 -4.23
CA ALA A 72 0.94 -6.30 -2.99
C ALA A 72 2.22 -6.71 -2.25
N LEU A 73 3.19 -7.29 -2.95
CA LEU A 73 4.32 -8.00 -2.36
C LEU A 73 5.64 -7.25 -2.46
N ARG A 74 5.70 -6.17 -3.23
CA ARG A 74 6.81 -5.20 -3.27
C ARG A 74 8.14 -5.91 -3.55
N ARG A 75 9.15 -5.69 -2.69
CA ARG A 75 10.48 -6.31 -2.79
C ARG A 75 10.46 -7.84 -2.59
N GLU A 76 9.45 -8.37 -1.93
CA GLU A 76 9.32 -9.81 -1.68
C GLU A 76 8.64 -10.54 -2.85
N PHE A 77 8.10 -9.82 -3.83
CA PHE A 77 7.45 -10.45 -4.97
C PHE A 77 8.46 -11.22 -5.82
N ARG A 78 8.24 -12.52 -5.97
CA ARG A 78 9.08 -13.40 -6.80
C ARG A 78 8.32 -13.88 -8.02
N ILE A 79 9.02 -13.92 -9.15
CA ILE A 79 8.50 -14.41 -10.43
C ILE A 79 9.43 -15.48 -11.01
N ASN A 80 8.86 -16.44 -11.72
CA ASN A 80 9.61 -17.51 -12.36
C ASN A 80 10.35 -16.98 -13.59
N ARG A 81 11.58 -17.47 -13.79
CA ARG A 81 12.34 -17.23 -15.02
C ARG A 81 11.78 -18.09 -16.17
N PRO A 82 11.79 -17.59 -17.43
CA PRO A 82 11.43 -18.41 -18.59
C PRO A 82 12.39 -19.60 -18.71
N GLY A 83 11.86 -20.79 -18.96
CA GLY A 83 12.67 -22.02 -19.10
C GLY A 83 13.44 -22.46 -17.84
N GLY A 84 13.25 -21.79 -16.70
CA GLY A 84 13.91 -22.11 -15.44
C GLY A 84 13.43 -23.43 -14.83
N LYS A 85 14.28 -24.05 -14.00
CA LYS A 85 13.86 -25.22 -13.18
C LYS A 85 12.76 -24.80 -12.20
N PRO A 86 11.89 -25.72 -11.75
CA PRO A 86 10.96 -25.43 -10.66
C PRO A 86 11.68 -24.79 -9.47
N GLY A 87 11.23 -23.60 -9.07
CA GLY A 87 11.85 -22.83 -7.98
C GLY A 87 12.90 -21.80 -8.42
N ASP A 88 13.32 -21.78 -9.69
CA ASP A 88 14.19 -20.74 -10.24
C ASP A 88 13.42 -19.43 -10.41
N ARG A 89 13.59 -18.54 -9.42
CA ARG A 89 12.82 -17.31 -9.26
C ARG A 89 13.73 -16.12 -9.04
N VAL A 90 13.33 -14.98 -9.60
CA VAL A 90 13.92 -13.66 -9.33
C VAL A 90 12.94 -12.80 -8.56
N ARG A 91 13.44 -11.80 -7.84
CA ARG A 91 12.59 -10.70 -7.38
C ARG A 91 12.14 -9.90 -8.59
N ALA A 92 10.84 -9.59 -8.65
CA ALA A 92 10.26 -8.84 -9.75
C ALA A 92 10.90 -7.45 -9.88
N LEU A 93 11.14 -6.77 -8.76
CA LEU A 93 11.76 -5.44 -8.77
C LEU A 93 13.22 -5.46 -9.25
N ASP A 94 13.98 -6.51 -8.95
CA ASP A 94 15.35 -6.70 -9.45
C ASP A 94 15.34 -6.99 -10.96
N TRP A 95 14.33 -7.70 -11.46
CA TRP A 95 14.12 -7.93 -12.89
C TRP A 95 13.78 -6.61 -13.60
N MET A 96 12.83 -5.82 -13.07
CA MET A 96 12.48 -4.50 -13.61
C MET A 96 13.68 -3.54 -13.65
N THR A 97 14.43 -3.46 -12.54
CA THR A 97 15.59 -2.56 -12.39
C THR A 97 16.68 -2.85 -13.43
N ARG A 98 16.86 -4.12 -13.82
CA ARG A 98 17.91 -4.55 -14.76
C ARG A 98 17.53 -4.42 -16.24
N GLY A 99 16.41 -3.77 -16.56
CA GLY A 99 15.98 -3.57 -17.95
C GLY A 99 15.11 -4.71 -18.42
N ALA A 100 13.97 -4.88 -17.76
CA ALA A 100 12.93 -5.79 -18.19
C ALA A 100 12.27 -5.33 -19.51
N SER A 101 11.81 -6.30 -20.29
CA SER A 101 11.01 -6.10 -21.49
C SER A 101 9.94 -7.20 -21.58
N TYR A 102 8.94 -6.94 -22.41
CA TYR A 102 7.92 -7.91 -22.78
C TYR A 102 7.67 -7.81 -24.28
N ARG A 103 7.75 -8.95 -24.99
CA ARG A 103 7.64 -9.01 -26.46
C ARG A 103 8.56 -8.01 -27.18
N ASN A 104 9.81 -7.93 -26.73
CA ASN A 104 10.84 -7.00 -27.22
C ASN A 104 10.53 -5.51 -26.99
N THR A 105 9.51 -5.16 -26.21
CA THR A 105 9.21 -3.79 -25.81
C THR A 105 9.68 -3.53 -24.38
N PRO A 106 10.55 -2.54 -24.13
CA PRO A 106 11.04 -2.20 -22.79
C PRO A 106 9.92 -1.78 -21.83
N LEU A 107 10.09 -2.00 -20.52
CA LEU A 107 9.13 -1.51 -19.51
C LEU A 107 9.10 0.01 -19.37
N PHE A 108 10.24 0.66 -19.63
CA PHE A 108 10.42 2.10 -19.50
C PHE A 108 11.06 2.66 -20.76
N ARG A 109 10.72 3.90 -21.10
CA ARG A 109 11.27 4.63 -22.24
C ARG A 109 11.64 6.05 -21.85
N GLN A 110 12.65 6.61 -22.51
CA GLN A 110 12.96 8.03 -22.40
C GLN A 110 11.88 8.88 -23.09
N THR A 111 11.74 10.12 -22.62
CA THR A 111 10.86 11.12 -23.21
C THR A 111 11.56 12.48 -23.21
N ALA A 112 10.97 13.47 -23.89
CA ALA A 112 11.44 14.85 -23.81
C ALA A 112 11.42 15.45 -22.38
N HIS A 113 10.73 14.80 -21.44
CA HIS A 113 10.53 15.27 -20.06
C HIS A 113 11.13 14.32 -19.01
N GLY A 114 12.12 13.50 -19.39
CA GLY A 114 12.74 12.49 -18.53
C GLY A 114 12.43 11.09 -19.03
N GLY A 115 11.45 10.41 -18.44
CA GLY A 115 11.05 9.09 -18.88
C GLY A 115 9.66 8.70 -18.40
N GLN A 116 9.13 7.63 -18.96
CA GLN A 116 7.82 7.10 -18.57
C GLN A 116 7.85 5.58 -18.56
N ALA A 117 6.87 4.97 -17.89
CA ALA A 117 6.54 3.59 -18.17
C ALA A 117 5.94 3.47 -19.58
N GLN A 118 6.09 2.28 -20.14
CA GLN A 118 5.60 1.98 -21.48
C GLN A 118 4.06 1.93 -21.45
N PRO A 119 3.36 2.71 -22.30
CA PRO A 119 1.92 2.58 -22.45
C PRO A 119 1.57 1.30 -23.19
N TYR A 120 0.38 0.75 -22.93
CA TYR A 120 -0.12 -0.39 -23.67
C TYR A 120 -0.46 -0.03 -25.12
N THR A 121 -0.24 -0.98 -26.03
CA THR A 121 -0.84 -0.98 -27.37
C THR A 121 -1.89 -2.08 -27.52
N GLN A 122 -1.86 -3.07 -26.61
CA GLN A 122 -2.86 -4.11 -26.43
C GLN A 122 -3.30 -4.11 -24.97
N PRO A 123 -4.62 -4.15 -24.67
CA PRO A 123 -5.11 -4.09 -23.30
C PRO A 123 -4.40 -5.09 -22.37
N TYR A 124 -4.07 -4.61 -21.17
CA TYR A 124 -3.41 -5.39 -20.12
C TYR A 124 -2.00 -5.89 -20.44
N GLU A 125 -1.33 -5.41 -21.49
CA GLU A 125 0.09 -5.72 -21.69
C GLU A 125 1.01 -4.83 -20.85
N PHE A 126 0.88 -3.52 -20.99
CA PHE A 126 1.63 -2.54 -20.21
C PHE A 126 0.70 -1.62 -19.41
N GLU A 127 1.17 -0.43 -19.00
CA GLU A 127 0.36 0.43 -18.13
C GLU A 127 -0.88 0.91 -18.90
N GLY A 128 -2.05 0.64 -18.31
CA GLY A 128 -3.37 0.91 -18.89
C GLY A 128 -3.77 2.39 -18.83
N HIS A 129 -3.18 3.11 -17.88
CA HIS A 129 -3.56 4.46 -17.50
C HIS A 129 -2.30 5.28 -17.27
N PRO A 130 -2.33 6.60 -17.51
CA PRO A 130 -1.18 7.46 -17.27
C PRO A 130 -0.62 7.28 -15.86
N ASN A 131 0.68 6.99 -15.76
CA ASN A 131 1.40 6.88 -14.50
C ASN A 131 0.96 5.73 -13.57
N GLN A 132 0.18 4.74 -14.06
CA GLN A 132 -0.25 3.59 -13.26
C GLN A 132 0.93 2.81 -12.68
N PHE A 133 1.97 2.56 -13.47
CA PHE A 133 3.14 1.82 -12.97
C PHE A 133 3.93 2.63 -11.95
N LEU A 134 4.05 3.95 -12.13
CA LEU A 134 4.69 4.83 -11.14
C LEU A 134 3.92 4.81 -9.81
N ALA A 135 2.59 4.90 -9.86
CA ALA A 135 1.73 4.83 -8.68
C ALA A 135 1.87 3.50 -7.94
N ILE A 136 1.90 2.36 -8.65
CA ILE A 136 2.15 1.05 -8.04
C ILE A 136 3.53 0.98 -7.36
N LEU A 137 4.57 1.53 -7.99
CA LEU A 137 5.93 1.53 -7.43
C LEU A 137 6.05 2.31 -6.11
N THR A 138 5.14 3.26 -5.84
CA THR A 138 5.11 3.98 -4.55
C THR A 138 5.01 3.04 -3.35
N MET A 139 4.34 1.88 -3.51
CA MET A 139 4.22 0.89 -2.45
C MET A 139 5.56 0.24 -2.10
N SER A 140 6.50 0.22 -3.03
CA SER A 140 7.88 -0.26 -2.80
C SER A 140 8.80 0.79 -2.16
N ARG A 141 8.34 2.05 -1.99
CA ARG A 141 9.06 3.18 -1.37
C ARG A 141 10.47 3.35 -1.94
N LEU A 142 10.56 3.36 -3.27
CA LEU A 142 11.82 3.59 -3.94
C LEU A 142 12.23 5.06 -3.82
N PRO A 143 13.53 5.37 -3.60
CA PRO A 143 13.99 6.75 -3.62
C PRO A 143 13.90 7.33 -5.04
N GLY A 144 13.84 8.67 -5.15
CA GLY A 144 13.76 9.39 -6.42
C GLY A 144 14.91 9.05 -7.38
N GLU A 145 16.08 8.74 -6.86
CA GLU A 145 17.28 8.42 -7.60
C GLU A 145 17.34 6.96 -8.08
N HIS A 146 16.41 6.09 -7.64
CA HIS A 146 16.37 4.69 -8.09
C HIS A 146 16.18 4.64 -9.61
N ARG A 147 17.04 3.88 -10.31
CA ARG A 147 17.09 3.83 -11.78
C ARG A 147 16.66 2.47 -12.30
N PHE A 148 15.88 2.48 -13.38
CA PHE A 148 15.54 1.30 -14.18
C PHE A 148 16.31 1.38 -15.49
N ALA A 149 17.11 0.36 -15.81
CA ALA A 149 17.73 0.27 -17.13
C ALA A 149 16.65 0.15 -18.22
N ILE A 150 16.91 0.67 -19.41
CA ILE A 150 16.05 0.50 -20.57
C ILE A 150 16.54 -0.72 -21.35
N ALA A 151 15.68 -1.73 -21.51
CA ALA A 151 16.01 -2.93 -22.27
C ALA A 151 16.37 -2.58 -23.73
N GLY A 152 17.41 -3.22 -24.28
CA GLY A 152 17.80 -3.03 -25.68
C GLY A 152 18.40 -1.66 -26.03
N SER A 153 18.64 -0.78 -25.06
CA SER A 153 19.31 0.50 -25.32
C SER A 153 20.81 0.28 -25.59
N ALA A 154 21.29 0.82 -26.71
CA ALA A 154 22.69 0.68 -27.14
C ALA A 154 23.69 1.38 -26.21
N ASP A 155 23.25 2.45 -25.54
CA ASP A 155 24.03 3.31 -24.66
C ASP A 155 23.88 2.96 -23.16
N LYS A 156 23.19 1.85 -22.83
CA LYS A 156 22.86 1.47 -21.44
C LYS A 156 22.08 2.58 -20.70
N SER A 157 21.23 3.28 -21.42
CA SER A 157 20.31 4.29 -20.89
C SER A 157 19.39 3.73 -19.81
N SER A 158 18.91 4.62 -18.95
CA SER A 158 18.07 4.29 -17.81
C SER A 158 17.16 5.46 -17.44
N VAL A 159 16.02 5.17 -16.80
CA VAL A 159 15.05 6.15 -16.29
C VAL A 159 15.02 6.07 -14.77
N SER A 160 15.08 7.20 -14.06
CA SER A 160 14.92 7.25 -12.61
C SER A 160 13.47 7.50 -12.17
N ILE A 161 13.15 7.24 -10.91
CA ILE A 161 11.85 7.65 -10.33
C ILE A 161 11.64 9.17 -10.49
N ASN A 162 12.67 9.99 -10.29
CA ASN A 162 12.60 11.44 -10.51
C ASN A 162 12.28 11.77 -11.98
N ASP A 163 12.80 11.01 -12.94
CA ASP A 163 12.46 11.20 -14.36
C ASP A 163 11.00 10.85 -14.66
N LEU A 164 10.45 9.82 -14.00
CA LEU A 164 9.03 9.46 -14.09
C LEU A 164 8.14 10.55 -13.46
N VAL A 165 8.55 11.12 -12.32
CA VAL A 165 7.84 12.24 -11.66
C VAL A 165 7.86 13.50 -12.53
N LYS A 166 9.02 13.85 -13.10
CA LYS A 166 9.17 14.98 -14.03
C LYS A 166 8.26 14.81 -15.25
N HIS A 167 8.23 13.61 -15.84
CA HIS A 167 7.33 13.32 -16.94
C HIS A 167 5.87 13.48 -16.54
N ALA A 168 5.46 12.89 -15.41
CA ALA A 168 4.09 12.99 -14.91
C ALA A 168 3.65 14.45 -14.67
N GLN A 169 4.53 15.29 -14.11
CA GLN A 169 4.27 16.73 -13.96
C GLN A 169 4.15 17.45 -15.31
N ALA A 170 4.98 17.09 -16.29
CA ALA A 170 5.00 17.73 -17.60
C ALA A 170 3.77 17.37 -18.47
N THR A 171 3.27 16.13 -18.38
CA THR A 171 2.21 15.62 -19.27
C THR A 171 0.81 15.61 -18.67
N VAL A 172 0.68 15.92 -17.38
CA VAL A 172 -0.62 15.97 -16.70
C VAL A 172 -1.59 16.92 -17.40
N ASN A 173 -2.83 16.46 -17.53
CA ASN A 173 -3.96 17.16 -18.14
C ASN A 173 -5.28 16.70 -17.49
N ASP A 174 -6.40 17.34 -17.80
CA ASP A 174 -7.74 17.01 -17.28
C ASP A 174 -8.64 16.27 -18.29
N ARG A 175 -8.03 15.66 -19.32
CA ARG A 175 -8.73 14.87 -20.37
C ARG A 175 -8.56 13.37 -20.19
N GLU A 176 -7.71 12.96 -19.26
CA GLU A 176 -7.40 11.57 -18.93
C GLU A 176 -7.59 11.34 -17.43
N GLU A 177 -7.63 10.08 -17.02
CA GLU A 177 -7.84 9.72 -15.62
C GLU A 177 -6.72 10.28 -14.71
N ILE A 178 -7.12 10.98 -13.64
CA ILE A 178 -6.17 11.65 -12.75
C ILE A 178 -5.70 10.75 -11.59
N THR A 179 -6.40 9.65 -11.33
CA THR A 179 -6.23 8.76 -10.16
C THR A 179 -4.78 8.37 -9.90
N TRP A 180 -4.12 7.77 -10.90
CA TRP A 180 -2.76 7.25 -10.74
C TRP A 180 -1.73 8.37 -10.64
N THR A 181 -1.94 9.47 -11.38
CA THR A 181 -1.12 10.68 -11.28
C THR A 181 -1.20 11.31 -9.90
N LEU A 182 -2.41 11.45 -9.33
CA LEU A 182 -2.62 11.94 -7.97
C LEU A 182 -1.90 11.05 -6.95
N TRP A 183 -2.06 9.73 -7.05
CA TRP A 183 -1.40 8.79 -6.14
C TRP A 183 0.12 8.92 -6.23
N ALA A 184 0.69 8.79 -7.44
CA ALA A 184 2.12 8.88 -7.67
C ALA A 184 2.72 10.19 -7.16
N LEU A 185 2.18 11.33 -7.61
CA LEU A 185 2.72 12.63 -7.27
C LEU A 185 2.55 12.97 -5.79
N SER A 186 1.45 12.57 -5.15
CA SER A 186 1.29 12.77 -3.70
C SER A 186 2.32 12.01 -2.88
N HIS A 187 2.87 10.90 -3.38
CA HIS A 187 3.95 10.18 -2.70
C HIS A 187 5.28 10.92 -2.76
N TYR A 188 5.59 11.52 -3.91
CA TYR A 188 6.90 12.12 -4.19
C TYR A 188 6.92 13.66 -4.05
N LEU A 189 5.80 14.32 -3.83
CA LEU A 189 5.76 15.78 -3.74
C LEU A 189 5.01 16.24 -2.49
N PRO A 190 5.44 17.34 -1.84
CA PRO A 190 4.68 17.99 -0.79
C PRO A 190 3.25 18.34 -1.24
N PRO A 191 2.23 18.28 -0.35
CA PRO A 191 0.85 18.59 -0.71
C PRO A 191 0.62 20.02 -1.24
N GLU A 192 1.51 20.96 -0.94
CA GLU A 192 1.46 22.36 -1.38
C GLU A 192 2.15 22.58 -2.72
N THR A 193 2.70 21.53 -3.34
CA THR A 193 3.46 21.66 -4.58
C THR A 193 2.57 22.18 -5.71
N GLN A 194 3.10 23.19 -6.41
CA GLN A 194 2.53 23.80 -7.60
C GLN A 194 3.58 23.78 -8.70
N TRP A 195 3.15 23.60 -9.95
CA TRP A 195 4.03 23.59 -11.12
C TRP A 195 3.28 24.03 -12.38
N LEU A 196 4.02 24.27 -13.46
CA LEU A 196 3.47 24.40 -14.80
C LEU A 196 3.71 23.09 -15.56
N ASN A 197 2.71 22.58 -16.27
CA ASN A 197 2.91 21.46 -17.19
C ASN A 197 3.61 21.94 -18.48
N ALA A 198 3.90 21.02 -19.42
CA ALA A 198 4.57 21.35 -20.69
C ALA A 198 3.77 22.33 -21.57
N SER A 199 2.47 22.48 -21.33
CA SER A 199 1.58 23.43 -22.01
C SER A 199 1.49 24.79 -21.28
N ASN A 200 2.34 25.03 -20.27
CA ASN A 200 2.31 26.21 -19.38
C ASN A 200 1.00 26.35 -18.58
N GLU A 201 0.27 25.27 -18.35
CA GLU A 201 -0.94 25.30 -17.52
C GLU A 201 -0.56 25.11 -16.04
N PRO A 202 -1.19 25.86 -15.11
CA PRO A 202 -0.90 25.74 -13.68
C PRO A 202 -1.54 24.49 -13.08
N TRP A 203 -0.72 23.68 -12.42
CA TRP A 203 -1.12 22.47 -11.72
C TRP A 203 -0.66 22.47 -10.28
N SER A 204 -1.37 21.73 -9.44
CA SER A 204 -1.03 21.52 -8.04
C SER A 204 -1.56 20.18 -7.57
N ILE A 205 -1.00 19.64 -6.48
CA ILE A 205 -1.54 18.42 -5.86
C ILE A 205 -3.00 18.65 -5.44
N GLU A 206 -3.33 19.83 -4.92
CA GLU A 206 -4.71 20.19 -4.55
C GLU A 206 -5.64 20.22 -5.78
N ARG A 207 -5.18 20.67 -6.96
CA ARG A 207 -5.97 20.60 -8.20
C ARG A 207 -6.25 19.16 -8.62
N LEU A 208 -5.23 18.29 -8.57
CA LEU A 208 -5.41 16.85 -8.86
C LEU A 208 -6.45 16.21 -7.94
N LEU A 209 -6.35 16.51 -6.64
CA LEU A 209 -7.29 16.03 -5.64
C LEU A 209 -8.71 16.54 -5.91
N LYS A 210 -8.87 17.82 -6.26
CA LYS A 210 -10.16 18.42 -6.56
C LYS A 210 -10.83 17.75 -7.76
N ILE A 211 -10.07 17.50 -8.84
CA ILE A 211 -10.57 16.79 -10.03
C ILE A 211 -11.02 15.38 -9.62
N GLN A 212 -10.18 14.61 -8.94
CA GLN A 212 -10.52 13.27 -8.47
C GLN A 212 -11.75 13.24 -7.55
N THR A 213 -11.89 14.26 -6.69
CA THR A 213 -13.04 14.37 -5.78
C THR A 213 -14.34 14.61 -6.54
N SER A 214 -14.28 15.33 -7.66
CA SER A 214 -15.44 15.61 -8.51
C SER A 214 -15.86 14.45 -9.42
N GLU A 215 -14.99 13.46 -9.64
CA GLU A 215 -15.33 12.26 -10.41
C GLU A 215 -16.45 11.47 -9.73
N ASP A 216 -17.38 10.94 -10.52
CA ASP A 216 -18.43 10.08 -10.00
C ASP A 216 -17.86 8.68 -9.73
N THR A 217 -17.97 8.23 -8.47
CA THR A 217 -17.49 6.91 -8.05
C THR A 217 -18.31 5.80 -8.72
N ASP A 218 -19.59 6.04 -9.00
CA ASP A 218 -20.57 5.03 -9.42
C ASP A 218 -20.39 4.60 -10.88
N SER A 219 -19.81 5.46 -11.71
CA SER A 219 -19.50 5.19 -13.12
C SER A 219 -18.04 4.79 -13.36
N ALA A 220 -17.21 4.78 -12.31
CA ALA A 220 -15.80 4.46 -12.40
C ALA A 220 -15.53 2.94 -12.36
N SER A 221 -14.42 2.53 -13.00
CA SER A 221 -13.97 1.13 -12.98
C SER A 221 -13.69 0.66 -11.54
N CYS A 222 -13.95 -0.62 -11.27
CA CYS A 222 -13.79 -1.23 -9.94
C CYS A 222 -14.52 -0.44 -8.82
N GLY A 223 -15.70 0.13 -9.15
CA GLY A 223 -16.51 0.93 -8.24
C GLY A 223 -15.79 2.17 -7.69
N GLY A 224 -14.87 2.75 -8.46
CA GLY A 224 -14.11 3.96 -8.09
C GLY A 224 -13.17 3.79 -6.89
N THR A 225 -12.91 2.55 -6.47
CA THR A 225 -12.02 2.24 -5.33
C THR A 225 -10.58 2.71 -5.54
N HIS A 226 -10.06 2.72 -6.77
CA HIS A 226 -8.74 3.28 -7.06
C HIS A 226 -8.71 4.80 -6.83
N GLY A 227 -9.73 5.53 -7.29
CA GLY A 227 -9.89 6.97 -7.02
C GLY A 227 -9.99 7.27 -5.53
N LEU A 228 -10.80 6.49 -4.81
CA LEU A 228 -10.91 6.55 -3.34
C LEU A 228 -9.56 6.27 -2.66
N TYR A 229 -8.79 5.29 -3.14
CA TYR A 229 -7.44 5.00 -2.65
C TYR A 229 -6.50 6.18 -2.85
N ALA A 230 -6.42 6.74 -4.07
CA ALA A 230 -5.56 7.88 -4.40
C ALA A 230 -5.90 9.11 -3.55
N MET A 231 -7.19 9.47 -3.43
CA MET A 231 -7.65 10.56 -2.56
C MET A 231 -7.25 10.32 -1.10
N THR A 232 -7.46 9.10 -0.61
CA THR A 232 -7.15 8.73 0.78
C THR A 232 -5.66 8.83 1.03
N TYR A 233 -4.84 8.34 0.09
CA TYR A 233 -3.39 8.41 0.15
C TYR A 233 -2.91 9.87 0.23
N ALA A 234 -3.34 10.71 -0.70
CA ALA A 234 -3.00 12.14 -0.71
C ALA A 234 -3.46 12.84 0.59
N ARG A 235 -4.72 12.64 0.99
CA ARG A 235 -5.31 13.24 2.19
C ARG A 235 -4.58 12.83 3.46
N ASN A 236 -4.13 11.58 3.55
CA ASN A 236 -3.36 11.10 4.71
C ASN A 236 -2.00 11.81 4.81
N ILE A 237 -1.31 12.04 3.70
CA ILE A 237 -0.06 12.83 3.67
C ILE A 237 -0.33 14.27 4.10
N TYR A 238 -1.36 14.91 3.54
CA TYR A 238 -1.76 16.26 3.94
C TYR A 238 -2.03 16.36 5.45
N ARG A 239 -2.79 15.42 6.01
CA ARG A 239 -3.08 15.39 7.45
C ARG A 239 -1.81 15.21 8.28
N GLN A 240 -0.86 14.41 7.84
CA GLN A 240 0.41 14.23 8.53
C GLN A 240 1.22 15.54 8.56
N THR A 241 1.30 16.26 7.44
CA THR A 241 2.03 17.53 7.35
C THR A 241 1.33 18.68 8.09
N HIS A 242 -0.01 18.63 8.21
CA HIS A 242 -0.83 19.69 8.83
C HIS A 242 -1.37 19.33 10.22
N LYS A 243 -0.73 18.42 10.95
CA LYS A 243 -1.11 18.05 12.34
C LYS A 243 -2.59 17.65 12.46
N GLY A 244 -3.08 16.91 11.47
CA GLY A 244 -4.43 16.35 11.41
C GLY A 244 -5.51 17.26 10.82
N ARG A 245 -5.20 18.54 10.55
CA ARG A 245 -6.15 19.50 9.97
C ARG A 245 -6.41 19.21 8.49
N VAL A 246 -7.63 19.46 8.04
CA VAL A 246 -8.06 19.41 6.63
C VAL A 246 -8.90 20.66 6.32
N ARG A 247 -8.75 21.23 5.13
CA ARG A 247 -9.45 22.45 4.66
C ARG A 247 -9.53 22.47 3.13
N GLY A 248 -10.41 23.28 2.56
CA GLY A 248 -10.53 23.40 1.10
C GLY A 248 -10.84 22.06 0.43
N ALA A 249 -10.21 21.78 -0.71
CA ALA A 249 -10.41 20.52 -1.43
C ALA A 249 -10.03 19.28 -0.59
N TRP A 250 -9.11 19.42 0.37
CA TRP A 250 -8.74 18.34 1.28
C TRP A 250 -9.87 17.97 2.24
N LEU A 251 -10.71 18.93 2.63
CA LEU A 251 -11.88 18.67 3.46
C LEU A 251 -12.99 18.00 2.63
N GLU A 252 -13.20 18.44 1.39
CA GLU A 252 -14.16 17.82 0.46
C GLU A 252 -13.80 16.34 0.20
N ALA A 253 -12.52 16.07 -0.08
CA ALA A 253 -12.01 14.70 -0.22
C ALA A 253 -12.20 13.89 1.07
N ASP A 254 -11.90 14.46 2.24
CA ASP A 254 -12.10 13.82 3.54
C ASP A 254 -13.58 13.44 3.78
N GLN A 255 -14.51 14.33 3.41
CA GLN A 255 -15.94 14.06 3.50
C GLN A 255 -16.38 12.95 2.55
N LYS A 256 -15.93 12.98 1.28
CA LYS A 256 -16.22 11.92 0.30
C LYS A 256 -15.72 10.56 0.80
N ILE A 257 -14.48 10.50 1.29
CA ILE A 257 -13.90 9.28 1.85
C ILE A 257 -14.77 8.74 3.02
N ARG A 258 -15.15 9.60 3.97
CA ARG A 258 -15.98 9.18 5.11
C ARG A 258 -17.36 8.68 4.69
N ARG A 259 -17.98 9.32 3.70
CA ARG A 259 -19.27 8.88 3.14
C ARG A 259 -19.18 7.45 2.64
N HIS A 260 -18.17 7.16 1.81
CA HIS A 260 -18.01 5.84 1.23
C HIS A 260 -17.62 4.78 2.28
N VAL A 261 -16.95 5.17 3.38
CA VAL A 261 -16.64 4.24 4.48
C VAL A 261 -17.93 3.79 5.17
N GLU A 262 -18.87 4.72 5.40
CA GLU A 262 -20.18 4.36 5.95
C GLU A 262 -21.02 3.57 4.94
N GLU A 263 -20.99 3.90 3.65
CA GLU A 263 -21.65 3.09 2.60
C GLU A 263 -21.14 1.65 2.58
N ALA A 264 -19.81 1.44 2.56
CA ALA A 264 -19.23 0.09 2.60
C ALA A 264 -19.63 -0.70 3.85
N LYS A 265 -19.78 0.00 4.98
CA LYS A 265 -20.23 -0.60 6.25
C LYS A 265 -21.72 -0.94 6.23
N ILE A 266 -22.56 -0.06 5.70
CA ILE A 266 -24.02 -0.26 5.58
C ILE A 266 -24.32 -1.41 4.60
N TYR A 267 -23.55 -1.51 3.51
CA TYR A 267 -23.73 -2.53 2.48
C TYR A 267 -22.91 -3.80 2.71
N GLN A 268 -22.24 -3.95 3.86
CA GLN A 268 -21.53 -5.17 4.20
C GLN A 268 -22.52 -6.33 4.34
N ASN A 269 -22.24 -7.42 3.62
CA ASN A 269 -23.05 -8.63 3.63
C ASN A 269 -22.92 -9.39 4.97
N ALA A 270 -23.88 -10.28 5.24
CA ALA A 270 -23.94 -11.04 6.49
C ALA A 270 -22.70 -11.94 6.71
N ASP A 271 -22.08 -12.43 5.64
CA ASP A 271 -20.85 -13.23 5.69
C ASP A 271 -19.56 -12.41 5.86
N GLY A 272 -19.69 -11.08 5.95
CA GLY A 272 -18.58 -10.15 6.10
C GLY A 272 -18.04 -9.57 4.80
N THR A 273 -18.39 -10.12 3.63
CA THR A 273 -17.98 -9.54 2.34
C THR A 273 -18.56 -8.15 2.14
N PHE A 274 -17.88 -7.35 1.33
CA PHE A 274 -18.40 -6.09 0.84
C PHE A 274 -19.30 -6.31 -0.38
N SER A 275 -20.14 -5.33 -0.68
CA SER A 275 -21.11 -5.44 -1.76
C SER A 275 -20.45 -5.71 -3.11
N ALA A 276 -21.00 -6.66 -3.86
CA ALA A 276 -20.64 -6.91 -5.25
C ALA A 276 -21.06 -5.76 -6.19
N SER A 277 -21.88 -4.81 -5.71
CA SER A 277 -22.19 -3.56 -6.40
C SER A 277 -21.42 -2.37 -5.81
N TYR A 278 -20.34 -2.62 -5.06
CA TYR A 278 -19.52 -1.61 -4.38
C TYR A 278 -20.34 -0.66 -3.50
N PHE A 279 -20.61 0.56 -3.99
CA PHE A 279 -21.28 1.64 -3.26
C PHE A 279 -22.70 1.92 -3.77
N LEU A 280 -23.18 1.18 -4.78
CA LEU A 280 -24.52 1.35 -5.35
C LEU A 280 -25.65 0.77 -4.47
N GLY A 281 -25.31 -0.08 -3.51
CA GLY A 281 -26.26 -0.72 -2.59
C GLY A 281 -25.81 -2.11 -2.15
N PRO A 282 -26.61 -2.80 -1.31
CA PRO A 282 -26.33 -4.17 -0.88
C PRO A 282 -26.40 -5.15 -2.06
N HIS A 283 -25.39 -5.99 -2.21
CA HIS A 283 -25.36 -7.08 -3.19
C HIS A 283 -24.39 -8.16 -2.71
N GLN A 284 -24.90 -9.37 -2.48
CA GLN A 284 -24.08 -10.51 -2.08
C GLN A 284 -23.80 -11.41 -3.28
N SER A 285 -22.51 -11.62 -3.56
CA SER A 285 -22.07 -12.62 -4.54
C SER A 285 -21.55 -13.89 -3.83
N HIS A 286 -21.79 -15.02 -4.49
CA HIS A 286 -21.26 -16.34 -4.10
C HIS A 286 -20.12 -16.81 -5.02
N GLU A 287 -19.82 -16.06 -6.08
CA GLU A 287 -18.76 -16.39 -7.03
C GLU A 287 -17.41 -15.87 -6.54
N PHE A 288 -16.43 -16.76 -6.38
CA PHE A 288 -15.11 -16.42 -5.84
C PHE A 288 -14.44 -15.26 -6.60
N GLN A 289 -14.53 -15.25 -7.93
CA GLN A 289 -13.96 -14.20 -8.77
C GLN A 289 -14.56 -12.82 -8.44
N GLU A 290 -15.89 -12.70 -8.43
CA GLU A 290 -16.58 -11.43 -8.16
C GLU A 290 -16.40 -10.97 -6.71
N ARG A 291 -16.35 -11.92 -5.75
CA ARG A 291 -16.08 -11.61 -4.34
C ARG A 291 -14.69 -11.02 -4.16
N ILE A 292 -13.66 -11.62 -4.74
CA ILE A 292 -12.29 -11.09 -4.66
C ILE A 292 -12.16 -9.77 -5.40
N GLU A 293 -12.83 -9.61 -6.53
CA GLU A 293 -12.86 -8.36 -7.25
C GLU A 293 -13.48 -7.25 -6.40
N THR A 294 -14.68 -7.42 -5.89
CA THR A 294 -15.37 -6.33 -5.19
C THR A 294 -14.91 -6.14 -3.76
N SER A 295 -14.85 -7.22 -2.98
CA SER A 295 -14.39 -7.16 -1.59
C SER A 295 -12.90 -6.90 -1.46
N GLY A 296 -12.08 -7.40 -2.40
CA GLY A 296 -10.64 -7.15 -2.40
C GLY A 296 -10.29 -5.68 -2.61
N HIS A 297 -10.83 -5.07 -3.68
CA HIS A 297 -10.63 -3.65 -3.96
C HIS A 297 -11.21 -2.75 -2.85
N THR A 298 -12.43 -3.06 -2.38
CA THR A 298 -13.05 -2.30 -1.29
C THR A 298 -12.22 -2.39 -0.01
N LEU A 299 -11.74 -3.59 0.34
CA LEU A 299 -10.91 -3.78 1.52
C LEU A 299 -9.58 -3.02 1.42
N GLU A 300 -8.89 -3.10 0.28
CA GLU A 300 -7.62 -2.40 0.07
C GLU A 300 -7.74 -0.91 0.40
N TRP A 301 -8.76 -0.26 -0.15
CA TRP A 301 -9.04 1.14 0.14
C TRP A 301 -9.46 1.36 1.60
N LEU A 302 -10.37 0.55 2.15
CA LEU A 302 -10.82 0.70 3.54
C LEU A 302 -9.67 0.61 4.55
N ILE A 303 -8.71 -0.27 4.33
CA ILE A 303 -7.51 -0.38 5.18
C ILE A 303 -6.65 0.88 5.07
N GLN A 304 -6.62 1.57 3.93
CA GLN A 304 -5.93 2.85 3.79
C GLN A 304 -6.70 4.01 4.47
N ALA A 305 -8.04 3.95 4.47
CA ALA A 305 -8.93 5.00 4.99
C ALA A 305 -9.17 4.93 6.50
N ALA A 306 -9.18 3.72 7.06
CA ALA A 306 -9.53 3.47 8.46
C ALA A 306 -8.56 4.13 9.45
N THR A 307 -9.05 4.58 10.60
CA THR A 307 -8.22 4.84 11.78
C THR A 307 -7.76 3.53 12.43
N ASP A 308 -6.75 3.60 13.30
CA ASP A 308 -6.26 2.41 14.02
C ASP A 308 -7.36 1.79 14.92
N ASP A 309 -8.32 2.58 15.40
CA ASP A 309 -9.46 2.07 16.15
C ASP A 309 -10.53 1.46 15.23
N GLN A 310 -10.75 2.02 14.05
CA GLN A 310 -11.64 1.40 13.06
C GLN A 310 -11.12 0.04 12.60
N LEU A 311 -9.79 -0.17 12.52
CA LEU A 311 -9.19 -1.49 12.24
C LEU A 311 -9.55 -2.56 13.29
N LYS A 312 -9.90 -2.15 14.51
CA LYS A 312 -10.33 -3.05 15.59
C LYS A 312 -11.83 -3.29 15.59
N SER A 313 -12.59 -2.52 14.80
CA SER A 313 -14.06 -2.60 14.80
C SER A 313 -14.55 -3.97 14.28
N PRO A 314 -15.66 -4.51 14.82
CA PRO A 314 -16.15 -5.83 14.42
C PRO A 314 -16.47 -5.94 12.92
N TRP A 315 -17.05 -4.90 12.31
CA TRP A 315 -17.44 -4.95 10.90
C TRP A 315 -16.22 -5.01 9.96
N LEU A 316 -15.21 -4.17 10.20
CA LEU A 316 -14.02 -4.17 9.35
C LEU A 316 -13.22 -5.47 9.52
N ARG A 317 -13.14 -5.98 10.76
CA ARG A 317 -12.52 -7.28 11.05
C ARG A 317 -13.22 -8.45 10.35
N ARG A 318 -14.56 -8.43 10.24
CA ARG A 318 -15.30 -9.41 9.43
C ARG A 318 -14.95 -9.32 7.94
N GLY A 319 -14.82 -8.11 7.40
CA GLY A 319 -14.40 -7.90 6.01
C GLY A 319 -13.00 -8.43 5.72
N ILE A 320 -12.05 -8.15 6.62
CA ILE A 320 -10.69 -8.70 6.55
C ILE A 320 -10.72 -10.23 6.60
N ALA A 321 -11.51 -10.80 7.52
CA ALA A 321 -11.65 -12.25 7.68
C ALA A 321 -12.28 -12.92 6.44
N ALA A 322 -13.27 -12.27 5.81
CA ALA A 322 -13.93 -12.78 4.61
C ALA A 322 -12.96 -12.84 3.43
N VAL A 323 -12.24 -11.76 3.13
CA VAL A 323 -11.25 -11.73 2.03
C VAL A 323 -10.10 -12.72 2.30
N ALA A 324 -9.59 -12.76 3.54
CA ALA A 324 -8.56 -13.73 3.91
C ALA A 324 -9.06 -15.19 3.80
N GLY A 325 -10.32 -15.44 4.17
CA GLY A 325 -10.98 -16.74 4.03
C GLY A 325 -11.09 -17.17 2.57
N ASP A 326 -11.59 -16.29 1.71
CA ASP A 326 -11.75 -16.56 0.28
C ASP A 326 -10.41 -16.91 -0.38
N LEU A 327 -9.34 -16.18 -0.08
CA LEU A 327 -8.00 -16.47 -0.61
C LEU A 327 -7.41 -17.81 -0.13
N VAL A 328 -7.73 -18.22 1.10
CA VAL A 328 -7.26 -19.51 1.64
C VAL A 328 -8.05 -20.67 1.06
N GLN A 329 -9.38 -20.58 1.10
CA GLN A 329 -10.29 -21.65 0.66
C GLN A 329 -10.15 -21.94 -0.84
N HIS A 330 -9.81 -20.93 -1.63
CA HIS A 330 -9.68 -21.02 -3.08
C HIS A 330 -8.22 -20.90 -3.56
N SER A 331 -7.27 -21.31 -2.71
CA SER A 331 -5.84 -21.23 -3.02
C SER A 331 -5.41 -22.09 -4.22
N ASP A 332 -6.23 -23.07 -4.60
CA ASP A 332 -6.07 -23.96 -5.75
C ASP A 332 -6.82 -23.49 -7.02
N LYS A 333 -7.69 -22.47 -6.92
CA LYS A 333 -8.49 -21.97 -8.05
C LYS A 333 -7.78 -20.86 -8.82
N THR A 334 -7.95 -20.85 -10.14
CA THR A 334 -7.56 -19.73 -11.00
C THR A 334 -8.45 -18.52 -10.75
N VAL A 335 -7.85 -17.32 -10.72
CA VAL A 335 -8.54 -16.04 -10.56
C VAL A 335 -7.76 -14.99 -11.34
N GLN A 336 -8.41 -13.90 -11.74
CA GLN A 336 -7.74 -12.81 -12.42
C GLN A 336 -6.65 -12.17 -11.54
N CYS A 337 -5.51 -11.83 -12.15
CA CYS A 337 -4.34 -11.31 -11.44
C CYS A 337 -4.62 -9.98 -10.71
N GLY A 338 -5.30 -9.04 -11.36
CA GLY A 338 -5.60 -7.72 -10.77
C GLY A 338 -6.37 -7.86 -9.45
N PRO A 339 -7.60 -8.41 -9.47
CA PRO A 339 -8.40 -8.67 -8.28
C PRO A 339 -7.65 -9.40 -7.17
N LEU A 340 -6.92 -10.47 -7.50
CA LEU A 340 -6.13 -11.23 -6.54
C LEU A 340 -5.13 -10.36 -5.78
N TYR A 341 -4.36 -9.56 -6.51
CA TYR A 341 -3.29 -8.78 -5.89
C TYR A 341 -3.81 -7.54 -5.18
N HIS A 342 -4.93 -6.94 -5.59
CA HIS A 342 -5.60 -5.90 -4.80
C HIS A 342 -6.11 -6.45 -3.45
N ALA A 343 -6.78 -7.61 -3.47
CA ALA A 343 -7.19 -8.30 -2.25
C ALA A 343 -6.00 -8.62 -1.33
N LEU A 344 -4.93 -9.19 -1.91
CA LEU A 344 -3.70 -9.49 -1.17
C LEU A 344 -3.04 -8.22 -0.61
N HIS A 345 -3.05 -7.12 -1.37
CA HIS A 345 -2.47 -5.87 -0.94
C HIS A 345 -3.21 -5.29 0.27
N GLY A 346 -4.54 -5.31 0.28
CA GLY A 346 -5.32 -4.91 1.46
C GLY A 346 -4.95 -5.69 2.73
N LEU A 347 -4.73 -7.01 2.60
CA LEU A 347 -4.27 -7.85 3.72
C LEU A 347 -2.83 -7.52 4.16
N VAL A 348 -1.93 -7.23 3.21
CA VAL A 348 -0.56 -6.79 3.51
C VAL A 348 -0.57 -5.45 4.25
N LEU A 349 -1.38 -4.49 3.81
CA LEU A 349 -1.55 -3.21 4.49
C LEU A 349 -2.08 -3.38 5.92
N PHE A 350 -3.07 -4.25 6.13
CA PHE A 350 -3.62 -4.51 7.45
C PHE A 350 -2.55 -5.07 8.39
N ARG A 351 -1.78 -6.05 7.91
CA ARG A 351 -0.66 -6.64 8.65
C ARG A 351 0.39 -5.60 9.03
N GLU A 352 0.70 -4.66 8.14
CA GLU A 352 1.69 -3.61 8.40
C GLU A 352 1.23 -2.61 9.45
N ARG A 353 -0.05 -2.23 9.41
CA ARG A 353 -0.64 -1.30 10.38
C ARG A 353 -0.84 -1.92 11.76
N THR A 354 -0.99 -3.24 11.85
CA THR A 354 -1.27 -3.94 13.11
C THR A 354 -0.02 -4.56 13.76
N ARG A 355 1.08 -4.71 13.02
CA ARG A 355 2.38 -5.06 13.61
C ARG A 355 2.96 -3.85 14.34
N SER A 356 3.16 -3.99 15.65
CA SER A 356 3.82 -2.98 16.48
C SER A 356 5.17 -2.57 15.87
N GLY A 357 5.32 -1.31 15.45
CA GLY A 357 6.63 -0.70 15.17
C GLY A 357 6.90 -0.13 13.77
N THR A 358 6.01 -0.26 12.77
CA THR A 358 6.27 0.34 11.45
C THR A 358 5.57 1.69 11.30
N ARG A 359 6.15 2.75 11.91
CA ARG A 359 5.80 4.12 11.53
C ARG A 359 6.42 4.35 10.14
N ALA A 360 5.59 4.54 9.12
CA ALA A 360 6.07 4.82 7.77
C ALA A 360 6.95 6.08 7.79
N THR A 361 8.26 5.91 7.63
CA THR A 361 9.20 7.02 7.43
C THR A 361 8.94 7.62 6.07
N ALA A 362 8.63 8.92 6.03
CA ALA A 362 8.59 9.69 4.79
C ALA A 362 9.92 9.55 4.05
N VAL A 363 9.87 9.26 2.76
CA VAL A 363 11.05 9.32 1.89
C VAL A 363 11.46 10.79 1.82
N SER A 364 12.63 11.12 2.35
CA SER A 364 13.22 12.44 2.20
C SER A 364 13.66 12.59 0.74
N LEU A 365 13.06 13.55 0.04
CA LEU A 365 13.55 13.99 -1.26
C LEU A 365 14.35 15.27 -1.05
N ASN A 366 15.49 15.36 -1.72
CA ASN A 366 16.11 16.65 -1.95
C ASN A 366 15.25 17.41 -2.96
N PRO A 367 14.94 18.69 -2.73
CA PRO A 367 14.22 19.49 -3.71
C PRO A 367 15.01 19.58 -5.03
N PRO A 368 14.34 19.64 -6.19
CA PRO A 368 15.01 19.90 -7.46
C PRO A 368 15.78 21.22 -7.38
N ARG A 369 17.02 21.23 -7.91
CA ARG A 369 17.83 22.45 -7.96
C ARG A 369 17.17 23.47 -8.92
N PRO A 370 17.21 24.77 -8.60
CA PRO A 370 16.58 25.82 -9.43
C PRO A 370 17.14 26.03 -10.86
N ASP A 371 18.15 25.28 -11.31
CA ASP A 371 18.92 25.63 -12.52
C ASP A 371 18.56 24.86 -13.81
N ASP A 372 17.52 24.02 -13.83
CA ASP A 372 17.03 23.39 -15.07
C ASP A 372 16.03 24.30 -15.82
N THR A 373 16.34 25.60 -15.97
CA THR A 373 15.62 26.48 -16.90
C THR A 373 16.40 26.50 -18.22
N PRO A 374 15.80 26.23 -19.39
CA PRO A 374 16.52 26.35 -20.65
C PRO A 374 16.98 27.80 -20.81
N GLN A 375 18.30 28.01 -20.91
CA GLN A 375 18.82 29.29 -21.39
C GLN A 375 18.29 29.50 -22.80
N SER A 376 17.47 30.54 -22.96
CA SER A 376 17.10 31.07 -24.26
C SER A 376 18.36 31.69 -24.86
N ASP A 377 19.02 30.97 -25.76
CA ASP A 377 20.06 31.56 -26.60
C ASP A 377 19.37 32.48 -27.62
N GLY A 378 19.29 33.76 -27.25
CA GLY A 378 19.01 34.84 -28.17
C GLY A 378 20.28 35.20 -28.94
N LYS A 379 20.27 34.89 -30.24
CA LYS A 379 20.76 35.78 -31.30
C LYS A 379 19.86 35.67 -32.52
#